data_AF-A0A699SFZ3-F1
#
_entry.id   AF-A0A699SFZ3-F1
#
_cell.length_a   1.000
_cell.length_b   1.000
_cell.length_c   1.000
_cell.angle_alpha   90.00
_cell.angle_beta   90.00
_cell.angle_gamma   90.00
#
_symmetry.space_group_name_H-M   'P 1'
#
loop_
_entity.id
_entity.type
_entity.pdbx_description
1 polymer ?
#
loop_
_entity_poly.entity_id
_entity_poly.type
_entity_poly.pdbx_seq_one_letter_code
_entity_poly.pdbx_strand_id
1 'polypeptide(L)'
;RCNERFSLERLEVLGDAFLKFAVGRHVFLVNDSLDEGILTRKRSNMVNNSHLCRLAISNNLHVYIRDQPFEPSHFYPFGRR
;
A
#
# COMPACT_ATOMS: atom_id res chain seq x y z
N ARG A 1 -8.88 20.29 -3.04
CA ARG A 1 -8.24 19.99 -1.74
C ARG A 1 -9.25 19.16 -0.95
N CYS A 2 -8.95 17.90 -0.65
CA CYS A 2 -9.78 17.08 0.23
C CYS A 2 -9.86 17.78 1.59
N ASN A 3 -11.07 18.15 2.03
CA ASN A 3 -11.31 18.94 3.23
C ASN A 3 -11.68 18.02 4.41
N GLU A 4 -10.89 16.96 4.58
CA GLU A 4 -11.12 15.93 5.59
C GLU A 4 -10.55 16.36 6.94
N ARG A 5 -11.28 16.08 8.03
CA ARG A 5 -10.87 16.41 9.41
C ARG A 5 -9.69 15.56 9.92
N PHE A 6 -9.31 14.51 9.20
CA PHE A 6 -8.25 13.59 9.59
C PHE A 6 -7.30 13.32 8.41
N SER A 7 -6.00 13.19 8.71
CA SER A 7 -4.96 12.91 7.73
C SER A 7 -4.62 11.41 7.71
N LEU A 8 -4.47 10.84 6.53
CA LEU A 8 -3.99 9.46 6.34
C LEU A 8 -2.47 9.34 6.46
N GLU A 9 -1.73 10.44 6.57
CA GLU A 9 -0.25 10.47 6.60
C GLU A 9 0.34 9.56 7.69
N ARG A 10 -0.27 9.50 8.88
CA ARG A 10 0.21 8.61 9.96
C ARG A 10 0.04 7.13 9.61
N LEU A 11 -1.06 6.79 8.94
CA LEU A 11 -1.32 5.42 8.49
C LEU A 11 -0.44 5.05 7.31
N GLU A 12 -0.19 6.00 6.41
CA GLU A 12 0.77 5.86 5.31
C GLU A 12 2.18 5.56 5.84
N VAL A 13 2.68 6.36 6.80
CA VAL A 13 4.01 6.17 7.41
C VAL A 13 4.13 4.79 8.05
N LEU A 14 3.13 4.36 8.81
CA LEU A 14 3.11 3.04 9.43
C LEU A 14 3.06 1.92 8.37
N GLY A 15 2.20 2.08 7.36
CA GLY A 15 2.02 1.13 6.27
C GLY A 15 3.28 0.96 5.44
N ASP A 16 3.98 2.04 5.12
CA ASP A 16 5.24 2.04 4.38
C ASP A 16 6.35 1.30 5.14
N ALA A 17 6.50 1.57 6.44
CA ALA A 17 7.46 0.87 7.29
C ALA A 17 7.17 -0.64 7.35
N PHE A 18 5.90 -1.02 7.57
CA PHE A 18 5.48 -2.40 7.60
C PHE A 18 5.71 -3.12 6.26
N LEU A 19 5.34 -2.47 5.15
CA LEU A 19 5.46 -3.05 3.81
C LEU A 19 6.93 -3.28 3.44
N LYS A 20 7.81 -2.32 3.75
CA LYS A 20 9.26 -2.46 3.57
C LYS A 20 9.83 -3.64 4.35
N PHE A 21 9.40 -3.82 5.60
CA PHE A 21 9.80 -4.97 6.42
C PHE A 21 9.28 -6.30 5.86
N ALA A 22 7.98 -6.39 5.56
CA ALA A 22 7.35 -7.61 5.08
C ALA A 22 7.97 -8.07 3.74
N VAL A 23 8.16 -7.15 2.80
CA VAL A 23 8.81 -7.45 1.51
C VAL A 23 10.28 -7.81 1.71
N GLY A 24 11.00 -7.09 2.57
CA GLY A 24 12.40 -7.41 2.88
C GLY A 24 12.55 -8.83 3.43
N ARG A 25 11.72 -9.20 4.41
CA ARG A 25 11.69 -10.55 4.97
C ARG A 25 11.31 -11.60 3.92
N HIS A 26 10.29 -11.34 3.11
CA HIS A 26 9.87 -12.28 2.06
C HIS A 26 10.98 -12.53 1.04
N VAL A 27 11.61 -11.46 0.54
CA VAL A 27 12.71 -11.57 -0.43
C VAL A 27 13.91 -12.29 0.18
N PHE A 28 14.23 -12.05 1.45
CA PHE A 28 15.29 -12.76 2.16
C PHE A 28 15.01 -14.27 2.26
N LEU A 29 13.81 -14.66 2.71
CA LEU A 29 13.46 -16.07 2.94
C LEU A 29 13.28 -16.89 1.65
N VAL A 30 12.87 -16.25 0.55
CA VAL A 30 12.66 -16.95 -0.74
C VAL A 30 13.97 -17.11 -1.52
N ASN A 31 15.03 -16.39 -1.15
CA ASN A 31 16.28 -16.33 -1.91
C ASN A 31 17.49 -16.61 -0.99
N ASP A 32 17.70 -17.88 -0.63
CA ASP A 32 18.76 -18.33 0.30
C ASP A 32 20.21 -18.06 -0.16
N SER A 33 20.43 -17.74 -1.44
CA SER A 33 21.78 -17.66 -2.04
C SER A 33 22.03 -16.42 -2.90
N LEU A 34 21.15 -15.42 -2.86
CA LEU A 34 21.35 -14.19 -3.63
C LEU A 34 22.15 -13.15 -2.86
N ASP A 35 23.01 -12.43 -3.59
CA ASP A 35 23.77 -11.30 -3.09
C ASP A 35 22.87 -10.15 -2.60
N GLU A 36 23.33 -9.43 -1.57
CA GLU A 36 22.62 -8.31 -0.95
C GLU A 36 22.18 -7.25 -1.97
N GLY A 37 23.02 -6.96 -2.97
CA GLY A 37 22.69 -5.98 -4.01
C GLY A 37 21.50 -6.40 -4.86
N ILE A 38 21.38 -7.70 -5.16
CA ILE A 38 20.27 -8.27 -5.92
C ILE A 38 19.00 -8.29 -5.07
N LEU A 39 19.11 -8.69 -3.80
CA LEU A 39 18.00 -8.67 -2.84
C LEU A 39 17.46 -7.24 -2.66
N THR A 40 18.34 -6.26 -2.53
CA THR A 40 17.97 -4.84 -2.43
C THR A 40 17.25 -4.36 -3.67
N ARG A 41 17.74 -4.69 -4.86
CA ARG A 41 17.08 -4.31 -6.13
C ARG A 41 15.71 -4.97 -6.28
N LYS A 42 15.58 -6.25 -5.92
CA LYS A 42 14.28 -6.96 -5.91
C LYS A 42 13.30 -6.30 -4.94
N ARG A 43 13.72 -6.06 -3.70
CA ARG A 43 12.89 -5.38 -2.68
C ARG A 43 12.43 -4.02 -3.19
N SER A 44 13.35 -3.17 -3.66
CA SER A 44 13.04 -1.83 -4.16
C SER A 44 12.06 -1.86 -5.32
N ASN A 45 12.19 -2.82 -6.24
CA ASN A 45 11.24 -2.98 -7.34
C ASN A 45 9.84 -3.38 -6.85
N MET A 46 9.75 -4.20 -5.79
CA MET A 46 8.46 -4.61 -5.23
C MET A 46 7.76 -3.49 -4.45
N VAL A 47 8.50 -2.66 -3.73
CA VAL A 47 7.94 -1.55 -2.92
C VAL A 47 7.88 -0.21 -3.67
N ASN A 48 8.20 -0.15 -4.97
CA ASN A 48 8.15 1.11 -5.70
C ASN A 48 6.69 1.56 -5.92
N ASN A 49 6.48 2.88 -5.96
CA ASN A 49 5.14 3.47 -6.04
C ASN A 49 4.37 3.07 -7.30
N SER A 50 5.05 2.92 -8.46
CA SER A 50 4.41 2.50 -9.71
C SER A 50 3.85 1.07 -9.60
N HIS A 51 4.62 0.18 -8.99
CA HIS A 51 4.26 -1.20 -8.76
C HIS A 51 3.11 -1.32 -7.76
N LEU A 52 3.18 -0.60 -6.64
CA LEU A 52 2.12 -0.55 -5.63
C LEU A 52 0.83 0.06 -6.21
N CYS A 53 0.93 1.11 -7.03
CA CYS A 53 -0.22 1.69 -7.73
C CYS A 53 -0.87 0.69 -8.67
N ARG A 54 -0.08 -0.01 -9.49
CA ARG A 54 -0.58 -1.06 -10.38
C ARG A 54 -1.27 -2.19 -9.60
N LEU A 55 -0.69 -2.61 -8.47
CA LEU A 55 -1.30 -3.59 -7.58
C LEU A 55 -2.60 -3.08 -6.96
N ALA A 56 -2.67 -1.82 -6.55
CA ALA A 56 -3.89 -1.23 -6.02
C ALA A 56 -5.01 -1.18 -7.07
N ILE A 57 -4.67 -0.90 -8.33
CA ILE A 57 -5.63 -0.94 -9.44
C ILE A 57 -6.10 -2.38 -9.67
N SER A 58 -5.17 -3.34 -9.78
CA SER A 58 -5.51 -4.75 -10.06
C SER A 58 -6.35 -5.40 -8.96
N ASN A 59 -6.18 -4.97 -7.71
CA ASN A 59 -6.94 -5.45 -6.56
C ASN A 59 -8.21 -4.62 -6.29
N ASN A 60 -8.60 -3.72 -7.20
CA ASN A 60 -9.75 -2.83 -7.06
C ASN A 60 -9.71 -1.98 -5.78
N LEU A 61 -8.53 -1.66 -5.24
CA LEU A 61 -8.40 -0.81 -4.04
C LEU A 61 -8.70 0.66 -4.35
N HIS A 62 -8.43 1.08 -5.59
CA HIS A 62 -8.65 2.46 -6.04
C HIS A 62 -10.12 2.91 -5.92
N VAL A 63 -11.09 1.99 -5.99
CA VAL A 63 -12.52 2.32 -5.86
C VAL A 63 -12.92 2.75 -4.44
N TYR A 64 -12.07 2.44 -3.45
CA TYR A 64 -12.29 2.84 -2.06
C TYR A 64 -11.67 4.19 -1.72
N ILE A 65 -10.84 4.76 -2.61
CA ILE A 65 -10.30 6.11 -2.43
C ILE A 65 -11.43 7.11 -2.64
N ARG A 66 -11.63 7.99 -1.66
CA ARG A 66 -12.65 9.04 -1.69
C ARG A 66 -11.94 10.39 -1.80
N ASP A 67 -12.45 11.25 -2.68
CA ASP A 67 -12.02 12.64 -2.82
C ASP A 67 -13.02 13.64 -2.20
N GLN A 68 -14.18 13.14 -1.77
CA GLN A 68 -15.25 13.89 -1.13
C GLN A 68 -15.15 13.84 0.40
N PRO A 69 -15.66 14.87 1.11
CA PRO A 69 -15.79 14.83 2.56
C PRO A 69 -16.52 13.56 3.02
N PHE A 70 -15.99 12.92 4.07
CA PHE A 70 -16.63 11.76 4.66
C PHE A 70 -17.97 12.16 5.31
N GLU A 71 -19.07 11.78 4.68
CA GLU A 71 -20.43 11.93 5.18
C GLU A 71 -20.92 10.58 5.76
N PRO A 72 -20.99 10.42 7.10
CA PRO A 72 -21.34 9.15 7.74
C PRO A 72 -22.73 8.62 7.34
N SER A 73 -23.66 9.53 7.03
CA SER A 73 -25.04 9.23 6.60
C SER A 73 -25.14 8.63 5.19
N HIS A 74 -24.10 8.79 4.37
CA HIS A 74 -24.02 8.22 3.02
C HIS A 74 -22.92 7.14 2.88
N PHE A 75 -22.32 6.70 3.99
CA PHE A 75 -21.31 5.65 3.96
C PHE A 75 -21.95 4.26 3.96
N TYR A 76 -22.06 3.68 2.77
CA TYR A 76 -22.35 2.25 2.59
C TYR A 76 -21.09 1.56 2.06
N PRO A 77 -20.45 0.65 2.83
CA PRO A 77 -19.31 -0.10 2.32
C PRO A 77 -19.76 -0.99 1.16
N PHE A 78 -19.15 -0.81 -0.01
CA PHE A 78 -19.37 -1.69 -1.16
C PHE A 78 -19.06 -3.13 -0.77
N GLY A 79 -20.04 -4.03 -0.95
CA GLY A 79 -19.90 -5.47 -0.67
C GLY A 79 -20.59 -5.99 0.59
N ARG A 80 -21.31 -5.15 1.33
CA ARG A 80 -22.32 -5.64 2.31
C ARG A 80 -23.72 -5.46 1.72
N ARG A 81 -24.33 -6.58 1.32
CA ARG A 81 -25.79 -6.68 1.17
C ARG A 81 -26.42 -6.80 2.56
#